data_AF-A0A4Y7PYG6-F1
#
_entry.id   AF-A0A4Y7PYG6-F1
#
_cell.length_a   1.000
_cell.length_b   1.000
_cell.length_c   1.000
_cell.angle_alpha   90.00
_cell.angle_beta   90.00
_cell.angle_gamma   90.00
#
_symmetry.space_group_name_H-M   'P 1'
#
loop_
_entity.id
_entity.type
_entity.pdbx_description
1 polymer ?
#
loop_
_entity_poly.entity_id
_entity_poly.type
_entity_poly.pdbx_seq_one_letter_code
_entity_poly.pdbx_strand_id
1 'polypeptide(L)'
;MSSTNEAEFFSPELPSPFTGKFDLYATELSFLESEYLPKGATSPNYKAVFEKILFYQAKPDFSLRCALIAHPVGGTGSIGRLSCSSFVNPISGEELGPIYIIGGQTKPSVNFGAVASAHSSTVGVGIGYEAKVDLDVKGGGCSCGMISSGVGSFKMRKVWAAEDGKELFEGYVSLKVVYGRALRRKGFGNGDSFSVPFWAVRALKVDGREVGIDVV
;
A
#
# COMPACT_ATOMS: atom_id res chain seq x y z
N MET A 1 -34.30 -15.99 -14.31
CA MET A 1 -33.37 -16.51 -13.29
C MET A 1 -32.73 -15.31 -12.64
N SER A 2 -33.21 -14.94 -11.45
CA SER A 2 -32.72 -13.76 -10.71
C SER A 2 -31.51 -14.21 -9.90
N SER A 3 -30.31 -13.82 -10.32
CA SER A 3 -29.10 -13.95 -9.50
C SER A 3 -29.21 -12.94 -8.37
N THR A 4 -29.48 -13.43 -7.17
CA THR A 4 -29.33 -12.66 -5.94
C THR A 4 -27.83 -12.44 -5.74
N ASN A 5 -27.38 -11.19 -5.91
CA ASN A 5 -26.09 -10.73 -5.42
C ASN A 5 -26.13 -10.84 -3.88
N GLU A 6 -25.77 -12.00 -3.35
CA GLU A 6 -25.38 -12.11 -1.95
C GLU A 6 -24.16 -11.20 -1.74
N ALA A 7 -24.24 -10.32 -0.74
CA ALA A 7 -23.10 -9.51 -0.35
C ALA A 7 -21.94 -10.47 -0.02
N GLU A 8 -20.83 -10.38 -0.75
CA GLU A 8 -19.63 -11.16 -0.47
C GLU A 8 -19.20 -10.85 0.98
N PHE A 9 -19.47 -11.81 1.88
CA PHE A 9 -19.20 -11.67 3.31
C PHE A 9 -17.69 -11.54 3.52
N PHE A 10 -17.29 -10.61 4.40
CA PHE A 10 -15.96 -10.57 4.99
C PHE A 10 -15.64 -11.94 5.59
N SER A 11 -14.74 -12.70 4.98
CA SER A 11 -14.39 -14.03 5.47
C SER A 11 -13.72 -13.92 6.85
N PRO A 12 -14.25 -14.56 7.91
CA PRO A 12 -13.74 -14.48 9.27
C PRO A 12 -12.56 -15.41 9.54
N GLU A 13 -12.10 -16.19 8.56
CA GLU A 13 -10.89 -17.00 8.70
C GLU A 13 -9.67 -16.12 8.94
N LEU A 14 -8.83 -16.53 9.90
CA LEU A 14 -7.61 -15.83 10.31
C LEU A 14 -6.88 -15.32 9.06
N PRO A 15 -6.60 -14.01 8.97
CA PRO A 15 -6.01 -13.47 7.75
C PRO A 15 -4.69 -14.19 7.51
N SER A 16 -4.57 -14.84 6.35
CA SER A 16 -3.28 -15.17 5.74
C SER A 16 -2.26 -14.09 6.10
N PRO A 17 -1.06 -14.46 6.56
CA PRO A 17 -0.12 -13.52 7.13
C PRO A 17 0.11 -12.35 6.17
N PHE A 18 0.16 -11.13 6.72
CA PHE A 18 0.48 -9.89 6.02
C PHE A 18 1.99 -9.83 5.71
N THR A 19 2.50 -10.87 5.06
CA THR A 19 3.90 -11.08 4.70
C THR A 19 4.00 -11.49 3.22
N GLY A 20 5.20 -11.32 2.65
CA GLY A 20 5.49 -11.52 1.24
C GLY A 20 5.56 -10.20 0.47
N LYS A 21 5.65 -10.31 -0.86
CA LYS A 21 5.64 -9.15 -1.76
C LYS A 21 4.22 -8.84 -2.24
N PHE A 22 3.94 -7.56 -2.41
CA PHE A 22 2.65 -7.05 -2.85
C PHE A 22 2.84 -6.01 -3.96
N ASP A 23 1.98 -6.08 -4.97
CA ASP A 23 1.77 -5.00 -5.93
C ASP A 23 0.53 -4.19 -5.48
N LEU A 24 0.69 -2.88 -5.40
CA LEU A 24 -0.30 -1.95 -4.88
C LEU A 24 -0.77 -1.01 -5.99
N TYR A 25 -2.07 -0.77 -6.02
CA TYR A 25 -2.75 0.04 -7.02
C TYR A 25 -3.55 1.13 -6.30
N ALA A 26 -3.32 2.39 -6.62
CA ALA A 26 -4.08 3.49 -6.03
C ALA A 26 -5.57 3.28 -6.31
N THR A 27 -6.42 3.50 -5.30
CA THR A 27 -7.88 3.31 -5.46
C THR A 27 -8.50 4.31 -6.43
N GLU A 28 -7.81 5.43 -6.67
CA GLU A 28 -8.21 6.51 -7.57
C GLU A 28 -7.98 6.18 -9.06
N LEU A 29 -7.39 5.02 -9.39
CA LEU A 29 -7.24 4.58 -10.78
C LEU A 29 -8.62 4.32 -11.39
N SER A 30 -8.96 5.08 -12.42
CA SER A 30 -10.31 5.07 -13.02
C SER A 30 -10.76 3.70 -13.52
N PHE A 31 -9.83 2.85 -13.97
CA PHE A 31 -10.14 1.50 -14.43
C PHE A 31 -10.45 0.50 -13.30
N LEU A 32 -10.13 0.84 -12.05
CA LEU A 32 -10.50 0.08 -10.85
C LEU A 32 -11.78 0.63 -10.24
N GLU A 33 -11.95 1.95 -10.22
CA GLU A 33 -13.16 2.61 -9.70
C GLU A 33 -14.43 2.08 -10.39
N SER A 34 -14.40 1.95 -11.72
CA SER A 34 -15.54 1.44 -12.49
C SER A 34 -15.91 -0.02 -12.18
N GLU A 35 -14.92 -0.82 -11.74
CA GLU A 35 -15.12 -2.23 -11.40
C GLU A 35 -15.55 -2.39 -9.93
N TYR A 36 -15.02 -1.54 -9.06
CA TYR A 36 -15.26 -1.57 -7.62
C TYR A 36 -16.73 -1.31 -7.28
N LEU A 37 -17.30 -0.24 -7.84
CA LEU A 37 -18.70 0.10 -7.63
C LEU A 37 -19.34 0.48 -8.97
N PRO A 38 -19.73 -0.53 -9.77
CA PRO A 38 -20.36 -0.30 -11.06
C PRO A 38 -21.61 0.57 -10.91
N LYS A 39 -21.94 1.34 -11.95
CA LYS A 39 -23.07 2.27 -11.92
C LYS A 39 -24.37 1.55 -11.53
N GLY A 40 -24.98 1.97 -10.44
CA GLY A 40 -26.22 1.40 -9.90
C GLY A 40 -26.03 0.24 -8.92
N ALA A 41 -24.78 -0.19 -8.65
CA ALA A 41 -24.48 -1.14 -7.59
C ALA A 41 -24.62 -0.49 -6.21
N THR A 42 -25.13 -1.24 -5.25
CA THR A 42 -25.28 -0.82 -3.85
C THR A 42 -24.18 -1.39 -2.94
N SER A 43 -23.37 -2.30 -3.46
CA SER A 43 -22.30 -2.99 -2.75
C SER A 43 -21.04 -3.08 -3.60
N PRO A 44 -19.84 -3.05 -2.99
CA PRO A 44 -18.58 -3.29 -3.68
C PRO A 44 -18.52 -4.64 -4.42
N ASN A 45 -17.82 -4.66 -5.55
CA ASN A 45 -17.47 -5.88 -6.28
C ASN A 45 -15.95 -6.13 -6.19
N TYR A 46 -15.51 -6.71 -5.08
CA TYR A 46 -14.10 -6.94 -4.81
C TYR A 46 -13.47 -7.93 -5.79
N LYS A 47 -14.22 -8.98 -6.17
CA LYS A 47 -13.77 -9.95 -7.17
C LYS A 47 -13.43 -9.28 -8.50
N ALA A 48 -14.29 -8.39 -9.01
CA ALA A 48 -14.02 -7.68 -10.27
C ALA A 48 -12.78 -6.78 -10.18
N VAL A 49 -12.57 -6.08 -9.06
CA VAL A 49 -11.34 -5.31 -8.82
C VAL A 49 -10.12 -6.21 -8.84
N PHE A 50 -10.17 -7.34 -8.14
CA PHE A 50 -9.08 -8.30 -8.10
C PHE A 50 -8.73 -8.83 -9.50
N GLU A 51 -9.73 -9.28 -10.27
CA GLU A 51 -9.53 -9.78 -11.63
C GLU A 51 -8.96 -8.70 -12.56
N LYS A 52 -9.42 -7.45 -12.42
CA LYS A 52 -8.89 -6.31 -13.17
C LYS A 52 -7.43 -6.03 -12.82
N ILE A 53 -7.08 -6.05 -11.54
CA ILE A 53 -5.70 -5.88 -11.07
C ILE A 53 -4.79 -6.95 -11.68
N LEU A 54 -5.19 -8.23 -11.67
CA LEU A 54 -4.38 -9.30 -12.26
C LEU A 54 -4.07 -9.07 -13.75
N PHE A 55 -5.02 -8.51 -14.50
CA PHE A 55 -4.79 -8.15 -15.90
C PHE A 55 -3.70 -7.06 -16.08
N TYR A 56 -3.65 -6.07 -15.18
CA TYR A 56 -2.64 -5.00 -15.21
C TYR A 56 -1.32 -5.38 -14.53
N GLN A 57 -1.34 -6.32 -13.60
CA GLN A 57 -0.13 -6.84 -12.96
C GLN A 57 0.84 -7.47 -13.96
N ALA A 58 0.32 -7.98 -15.08
CA ALA A 58 1.13 -8.46 -16.20
C ALA A 58 1.90 -7.33 -16.94
N LYS A 59 1.58 -6.05 -16.71
CA LYS A 59 2.05 -4.88 -17.48
C LYS A 59 2.99 -3.93 -16.70
N PRO A 60 3.78 -4.45 -15.76
CA PRO A 60 4.39 -3.70 -14.64
C PRO A 60 3.75 -2.35 -14.25
N ASP A 61 2.42 -2.24 -14.25
CA ASP A 61 1.69 -0.96 -14.14
C ASP A 61 1.10 -0.77 -12.73
N PHE A 62 1.96 -0.86 -11.72
CA PHE A 62 1.59 -0.71 -10.31
C PHE A 62 1.85 0.72 -9.82
N SER A 63 1.05 1.19 -8.87
CA SER A 63 1.25 2.50 -8.23
C SER A 63 2.34 2.46 -7.14
N LEU A 64 2.40 1.36 -6.40
CA LEU A 64 3.40 1.12 -5.36
C LEU A 64 3.77 -0.37 -5.32
N ARG A 65 4.90 -0.68 -4.69
CA ARG A 65 5.27 -2.03 -4.29
C ARG A 65 5.62 -2.05 -2.82
N CYS A 66 5.23 -3.10 -2.12
CA CYS A 66 5.73 -3.34 -0.78
C CYS A 66 6.17 -4.79 -0.59
N ALA A 67 7.11 -4.98 0.32
CA ALA A 67 7.52 -6.29 0.80
C ALA A 67 7.48 -6.27 2.32
N LEU A 68 6.88 -7.30 2.93
CA LEU A 68 6.70 -7.43 4.37
C LEU A 68 7.25 -8.80 4.83
N ILE A 69 7.95 -8.82 5.96
CA ILE A 69 8.46 -10.03 6.59
C ILE A 69 7.89 -10.19 8.00
N ALA A 70 7.78 -11.45 8.45
CA ALA A 70 7.20 -11.76 9.77
C ALA A 70 8.07 -11.26 10.93
N HIS A 71 9.39 -11.29 10.74
CA HIS A 71 10.37 -10.91 11.75
C HIS A 71 11.42 -10.00 11.11
N PRO A 72 11.84 -8.92 11.79
CA PRO A 72 12.89 -8.05 11.28
C PRO A 72 14.18 -8.85 11.08
N VAL A 73 14.84 -8.63 9.95
CA VAL A 73 16.13 -9.25 9.63
C VAL A 73 17.23 -8.21 9.81
N GLY A 74 18.20 -8.51 10.66
CA GLY A 74 19.27 -7.57 11.02
C GLY A 74 18.85 -6.51 12.04
N GLY A 75 19.82 -5.77 12.57
CA GLY A 75 19.61 -4.78 13.64
C GLY A 75 18.86 -3.50 13.22
N THR A 76 18.29 -3.44 12.02
CA THR A 76 17.59 -2.26 11.49
C THR A 76 16.18 -2.10 12.05
N GLY A 77 15.59 -3.16 12.60
CA GLY A 77 14.19 -3.16 13.07
C GLY A 77 13.16 -3.00 11.96
N SER A 78 13.61 -2.97 10.69
CA SER A 78 12.74 -2.95 9.52
C SER A 78 12.11 -4.32 9.32
N ILE A 79 10.82 -4.31 9.06
CA ILE A 79 10.03 -5.50 8.74
C ILE A 79 9.45 -5.42 7.34
N GLY A 80 9.86 -4.42 6.56
CA GLY A 80 9.39 -4.25 5.21
C GLY A 80 9.95 -3.04 4.51
N ARG A 81 9.67 -2.96 3.21
CA ARG A 81 10.07 -1.86 2.34
C ARG A 81 8.89 -1.43 1.49
N LEU A 82 8.84 -0.15 1.17
CA LEU A 82 7.90 0.46 0.24
C LEU A 82 8.67 1.13 -0.88
N SER A 83 8.13 1.06 -2.10
CA SER A 83 8.56 1.85 -3.26
C SER A 83 7.33 2.46 -3.92
N CYS A 84 7.43 3.73 -4.29
CA CYS A 84 6.39 4.52 -4.93
C CYS A 84 7.00 5.58 -5.84
N SER A 85 6.81 5.44 -7.15
CA SER A 85 7.36 6.37 -8.14
C SER A 85 6.80 7.79 -8.06
N SER A 86 5.67 7.99 -7.37
CA SER A 86 5.07 9.30 -7.15
C SER A 86 5.65 10.06 -5.94
N PHE A 87 6.38 9.37 -5.06
CA PHE A 87 7.02 10.02 -3.91
C PHE A 87 8.40 10.45 -4.38
N VAL A 88 8.54 11.69 -4.86
CA VAL A 88 9.78 12.15 -5.51
C VAL A 88 10.41 13.36 -4.84
N ASN A 89 11.72 13.51 -5.03
CA ASN A 89 12.43 14.74 -4.71
C ASN A 89 11.98 15.84 -5.68
N PRO A 90 11.53 17.01 -5.18
CA PRO A 90 10.97 18.07 -6.03
C PRO A 90 12.00 18.71 -6.99
N ILE A 91 13.31 18.48 -6.78
CA ILE A 91 14.37 18.99 -7.65
C ILE A 91 14.81 17.94 -8.66
N SER A 92 15.19 16.74 -8.20
CA SER A 92 15.74 15.73 -9.11
C SER A 92 14.67 14.94 -9.84
N GLY A 93 13.43 14.93 -9.32
CA GLY A 93 12.37 14.04 -9.82
C GLY A 93 12.60 12.57 -9.50
N GLU A 94 13.67 12.24 -8.78
CA GLU A 94 13.98 10.88 -8.37
C GLU A 94 13.10 10.44 -7.20
N GLU A 95 12.77 9.15 -7.16
CA GLU A 95 12.01 8.55 -6.07
C GLU A 95 12.70 8.75 -4.71
N LEU A 96 11.90 9.10 -3.71
CA LEU A 96 12.31 9.20 -2.31
C LEU A 96 12.52 7.78 -1.77
N GLY A 97 13.74 7.46 -1.36
CA GLY A 97 13.97 6.17 -0.74
C GLY A 97 15.41 5.90 -0.30
N PRO A 98 15.63 4.77 0.39
CA PRO A 98 14.62 3.73 0.67
C PRO A 98 13.56 4.14 1.71
N ILE A 99 12.33 3.65 1.57
CA ILE A 99 11.25 3.83 2.55
C ILE A 99 11.05 2.50 3.29
N TYR A 100 11.26 2.50 4.61
CA TYR A 100 11.14 1.33 5.47
C TYR A 100 9.78 1.27 6.15
N ILE A 101 9.27 0.05 6.29
CA ILE A 101 8.11 -0.28 7.11
C ILE A 101 8.62 -0.87 8.42
N ILE A 102 8.29 -0.22 9.53
CA ILE A 102 8.85 -0.55 10.86
C ILE A 102 7.74 -0.77 11.89
N GLY A 103 8.02 -1.64 12.87
CA GLY A 103 7.15 -1.85 14.04
C GLY A 103 5.73 -2.31 13.72
N GLY A 104 5.53 -2.95 12.57
CA GLY A 104 4.23 -3.42 12.10
C GLY A 104 3.76 -4.70 12.76
N GLN A 105 2.45 -4.75 12.98
CA GLN A 105 1.80 -5.80 13.75
C GLN A 105 0.39 -6.04 13.20
N THR A 106 -0.02 -7.31 13.17
CA THR A 106 -1.43 -7.66 13.00
C THR A 106 -2.19 -7.31 14.28
N LYS A 107 -3.29 -6.59 14.16
CA LYS A 107 -4.15 -6.17 15.26
C LYS A 107 -5.58 -6.66 15.00
N PRO A 108 -6.32 -7.00 16.06
CA PRO A 108 -7.75 -7.37 15.93
C PRO A 108 -8.62 -6.16 15.55
N SER A 109 -8.09 -4.95 15.66
CA SER A 109 -8.80 -3.69 15.47
C SER A 109 -7.86 -2.66 14.85
N VAL A 110 -7.96 -2.50 13.54
CA VAL A 110 -7.33 -1.42 12.75
C VAL A 110 -8.44 -0.55 12.20
N ASN A 111 -8.36 0.76 12.51
CA ASN A 111 -9.33 1.73 12.03
C ASN A 111 -8.97 2.24 10.62
N PHE A 112 -9.93 2.15 9.71
CA PHE A 112 -9.93 2.72 8.37
C PHE A 112 -10.98 3.84 8.32
N GLY A 113 -10.51 5.08 8.34
CA GLY A 113 -11.36 6.26 8.16
C GLY A 113 -11.61 6.58 6.69
N ALA A 114 -12.41 7.61 6.42
CA ALA A 114 -12.81 7.99 5.05
C ALA A 114 -11.65 8.18 4.06
N VAL A 115 -10.52 8.72 4.51
CA VAL A 115 -9.32 8.93 3.67
C VAL A 115 -8.47 7.68 3.47
N ALA A 116 -8.64 6.67 4.32
CA ALA A 116 -7.90 5.40 4.26
C ALA A 116 -8.70 4.29 3.56
N SER A 117 -10.01 4.47 3.42
CA SER A 117 -10.92 3.55 2.77
C SER A 117 -11.07 3.90 1.30
N ALA A 118 -11.11 2.88 0.44
CA ALA A 118 -11.42 3.08 -0.98
C ALA A 118 -12.84 3.63 -1.21
N HIS A 119 -13.76 3.38 -0.27
CA HIS A 119 -15.13 3.85 -0.33
C HIS A 119 -15.75 4.00 1.07
N SER A 120 -16.78 4.84 1.18
CA SER A 120 -17.47 5.11 2.45
C SER A 120 -18.06 3.86 3.09
N SER A 121 -18.51 2.89 2.29
CA SER A 121 -19.04 1.61 2.77
C SER A 121 -18.00 0.71 3.44
N THR A 122 -16.70 0.98 3.27
CA THR A 122 -15.63 0.24 3.94
C THR A 122 -15.04 1.02 5.10
N VAL A 123 -15.52 2.22 5.42
CA VAL A 123 -15.11 2.92 6.64
C VAL A 123 -15.47 2.09 7.86
N GLY A 124 -14.51 1.86 8.74
CA GLY A 124 -14.74 1.13 9.97
C GLY A 124 -13.50 0.45 10.53
N VAL A 125 -13.76 -0.48 11.44
CA VAL A 125 -12.73 -1.18 12.21
C VAL A 125 -12.78 -2.66 11.86
N GLY A 126 -11.62 -3.29 11.71
CA GLY A 126 -11.53 -4.74 11.50
C GLY A 126 -10.14 -5.29 11.81
N ILE A 127 -9.99 -6.60 11.69
CA ILE A 127 -8.67 -7.24 11.78
C ILE A 127 -7.82 -6.72 10.62
N GLY A 128 -6.61 -6.29 10.92
CA GLY A 128 -5.70 -5.74 9.91
C GLY A 128 -4.28 -5.65 10.40
N TYR A 129 -3.45 -5.07 9.58
CA TYR A 129 -2.05 -4.79 9.83
C TYR A 129 -1.85 -3.28 9.94
N GLU A 130 -1.07 -2.85 10.92
CA GLU A 130 -0.69 -1.44 11.10
C GLU A 130 0.80 -1.37 11.40
N ALA A 131 1.48 -0.45 10.73
CA ALA A 131 2.91 -0.20 10.85
C ALA A 131 3.23 1.29 10.72
N LYS A 132 4.46 1.65 11.05
CA LYS A 132 5.00 2.98 10.75
C LYS A 132 5.82 2.91 9.47
N VAL A 133 5.92 4.06 8.81
CA VAL A 133 6.78 4.25 7.65
C VAL A 133 7.87 5.23 8.03
N ASP A 134 9.12 4.93 7.65
CA ASP A 134 10.29 5.77 7.91
C ASP A 134 11.11 5.89 6.63
N LEU A 135 11.39 7.12 6.20
CA LEU A 135 12.22 7.41 5.04
C LEU A 135 13.68 7.43 5.48
N ASP A 136 14.51 6.59 4.86
CA ASP A 136 15.94 6.59 5.11
C ASP A 136 16.59 7.82 4.50
N VAL A 137 16.89 8.77 5.36
CA VAL A 137 17.63 9.99 5.02
C VAL A 137 19.13 9.87 5.33
N LYS A 138 19.57 8.73 5.88
CA LYS A 138 20.96 8.49 6.31
C LYS A 138 21.74 7.63 5.31
N GLY A 139 21.06 6.77 4.54
CA GLY A 139 21.63 6.09 3.38
C GLY A 139 22.03 7.08 2.29
N GLY A 140 23.26 6.99 1.77
CA GLY A 140 23.94 8.05 1.02
C GLY A 140 23.34 8.48 -0.34
N GLY A 141 22.13 8.05 -0.69
CA GLY A 141 21.46 8.33 -1.97
C GLY A 141 20.89 9.75 -2.14
N CYS A 142 20.53 10.45 -1.04
CA CYS A 142 19.98 11.81 -1.10
C CYS A 142 20.73 12.80 -0.19
N SER A 143 22.05 12.60 -0.08
CA SER A 143 22.93 13.14 0.98
C SER A 143 23.29 14.63 0.89
N CYS A 144 22.67 15.42 0.01
CA CYS A 144 22.86 16.88 -0.01
C CYS A 144 21.99 17.65 1.01
N GLY A 145 21.50 16.98 2.07
CA GLY A 145 20.64 17.61 3.08
C GLY A 145 19.35 18.19 2.50
N MET A 146 18.87 17.60 1.39
CA MET A 146 17.66 18.03 0.69
C MET A 146 16.43 17.60 1.46
N ILE A 147 16.43 16.39 2.02
CA ILE A 147 15.38 15.86 2.89
C ILE A 147 15.97 15.69 4.30
N SER A 148 15.25 16.14 5.32
CA SER A 148 15.70 16.03 6.71
C SER A 148 15.10 14.83 7.43
N SER A 149 13.88 14.43 7.08
CA SER A 149 13.21 13.24 7.61
C SER A 149 11.99 12.91 6.77
N GLY A 150 11.47 11.70 6.90
CA GLY A 150 10.14 11.35 6.42
C GLY A 150 9.54 10.29 7.32
N VAL A 151 8.33 10.54 7.83
CA VAL A 151 7.64 9.62 8.75
C VAL A 151 6.19 9.46 8.35
N GLY A 152 5.64 8.29 8.64
CA GLY A 152 4.35 7.91 8.09
C GLY A 152 3.70 6.73 8.78
N SER A 153 2.63 6.27 8.16
CA SER A 153 1.85 5.13 8.61
C SER A 153 1.51 4.25 7.42
N PHE A 154 1.47 2.94 7.66
CA PHE A 154 1.05 1.95 6.69
C PHE A 154 -0.01 1.08 7.36
N LYS A 155 -1.14 0.90 6.68
CA LYS A 155 -2.24 0.06 7.13
C LYS A 155 -2.71 -0.81 5.99
N MET A 156 -3.11 -2.04 6.30
CA MET A 156 -3.63 -2.97 5.32
C MET A 156 -4.61 -3.93 5.99
N ARG A 157 -5.69 -4.31 5.32
CA ARG A 157 -6.60 -5.36 5.79
C ARG A 157 -7.12 -6.16 4.60
N LYS A 158 -7.47 -7.41 4.85
CA LYS A 158 -8.08 -8.27 3.84
C LYS A 158 -9.54 -7.86 3.65
N VAL A 159 -9.98 -7.72 2.41
CA VAL A 159 -11.39 -7.39 2.07
C VAL A 159 -12.09 -8.50 1.31
N TRP A 160 -11.31 -9.37 0.66
CA TRP A 160 -11.86 -10.49 -0.12
C TRP A 160 -10.82 -11.60 -0.24
N ALA A 161 -11.29 -12.84 -0.30
CA ALA A 161 -10.48 -14.00 -0.63
C ALA A 161 -11.32 -15.04 -1.37
N ALA A 162 -10.69 -15.77 -2.28
CA ALA A 162 -11.26 -16.96 -2.91
C ALA A 162 -10.71 -18.24 -2.25
N GLU A 163 -11.40 -19.35 -2.48
CA GLU A 163 -11.04 -20.68 -1.95
C GLU A 163 -9.65 -21.16 -2.39
N ASP A 164 -9.16 -20.69 -3.54
CA ASP A 164 -7.85 -21.04 -4.10
C ASP A 164 -6.69 -20.20 -3.54
N GLY A 165 -6.94 -19.40 -2.50
CA GLY A 165 -5.93 -18.58 -1.83
C GLY A 165 -5.61 -17.27 -2.54
N LYS A 166 -6.40 -16.86 -3.53
CA LYS A 166 -6.37 -15.48 -4.05
C LYS A 166 -6.95 -14.54 -3.03
N GLU A 167 -6.31 -13.39 -2.86
CA GLU A 167 -6.65 -12.44 -1.81
C GLU A 167 -6.56 -11.01 -2.34
N LEU A 168 -7.54 -10.20 -1.96
CA LEU A 168 -7.52 -8.76 -2.15
C LEU A 168 -7.46 -8.08 -0.79
N PHE A 169 -6.57 -7.11 -0.70
CA PHE A 169 -6.39 -6.28 0.46
C PHE A 169 -6.74 -4.84 0.09
N GLU A 170 -7.31 -4.11 1.05
CA GLU A 170 -7.32 -2.66 1.00
C GLU A 170 -6.29 -2.13 1.99
N GLY A 171 -5.72 -0.98 1.68
CA GLY A 171 -4.74 -0.37 2.55
C GLY A 171 -4.61 1.12 2.32
N TYR A 172 -3.79 1.70 3.17
CA TYR A 172 -3.50 3.11 3.15
C TYR A 172 -2.06 3.33 3.58
N VAL A 173 -1.36 4.17 2.84
CA VAL A 173 -0.04 4.67 3.23
C VAL A 173 -0.08 6.18 3.31
N SER A 174 0.56 6.73 4.33
CA SER A 174 0.85 8.16 4.42
C SER A 174 2.34 8.35 4.66
N LEU A 175 2.94 9.35 4.03
CA LEU A 175 4.31 9.77 4.28
C LEU A 175 4.36 11.30 4.37
N LYS A 176 4.78 11.83 5.52
CA LYS A 176 5.07 13.24 5.67
C LYS A 176 6.57 13.45 5.61
N VAL A 177 7.02 14.15 4.58
CA VAL A 177 8.42 14.45 4.32
C VAL A 177 8.72 15.84 4.83
N VAL A 178 9.83 16.00 5.53
CA VAL A 178 10.35 17.29 5.96
C VAL A 178 11.55 17.62 5.11
N TYR A 179 11.49 18.76 4.45
CA TYR A 179 12.59 19.25 3.63
C TYR A 179 13.72 19.78 4.51
N GLY A 180 14.95 19.49 4.10
CA GLY A 180 16.15 20.05 4.66
C GLY A 180 16.42 21.48 4.20
N ARG A 181 17.52 22.06 4.68
CA ARG A 181 17.84 23.49 4.54
C ARG A 181 17.96 23.93 3.08
N ALA A 182 18.47 23.06 2.21
CA ALA A 182 18.70 23.37 0.80
C ALA A 182 17.38 23.58 0.04
N LEU A 183 16.41 22.68 0.17
CA LEU A 183 15.08 22.81 -0.44
C LEU A 183 14.31 24.03 0.10
N ARG A 184 14.34 24.24 1.42
CA ARG A 184 13.71 25.41 2.05
C ARG A 184 14.24 26.74 1.50
N ARG A 185 15.57 26.86 1.35
CA ARG A 185 16.22 28.07 0.80
C ARG A 185 15.87 28.32 -0.66
N LYS A 186 15.55 27.28 -1.41
CA LYS A 186 15.10 27.38 -2.81
C LYS A 186 13.61 27.66 -2.95
N GLY A 187 12.87 27.81 -1.84
CA GLY A 187 11.46 28.21 -1.86
C GLY A 187 10.46 27.06 -2.00
N PHE A 188 10.89 25.79 -1.90
CA PHE A 188 9.98 24.63 -1.98
C PHE A 188 9.10 24.45 -0.74
N GLY A 189 9.24 25.30 0.28
CA GLY A 189 8.49 25.19 1.53
C GLY A 189 9.13 24.23 2.53
N ASN A 190 8.33 23.72 3.47
CA ASN A 190 8.83 22.96 4.63
C ASN A 190 8.86 21.45 4.43
N GLY A 191 8.21 20.94 3.38
CA GLY A 191 7.99 19.51 3.18
C GLY A 191 6.72 19.22 2.40
N ASP A 192 6.48 17.95 2.15
CA ASP A 192 5.27 17.42 1.50
C ASP A 192 4.56 16.40 2.38
N SER A 193 3.29 16.19 2.09
CA SER A 193 2.50 15.09 2.62
C SER A 193 1.96 14.27 1.47
N PHE A 194 2.29 12.99 1.48
CA PHE A 194 1.76 12.00 0.55
C PHE A 194 0.78 11.09 1.30
N SER A 195 -0.30 10.74 0.63
CA SER A 195 -1.29 9.79 1.11
C SER A 195 -1.86 9.02 -0.05
N VAL A 196 -1.88 7.69 0.04
CA VAL A 196 -2.37 6.82 -1.02
C VAL A 196 -3.24 5.73 -0.41
N PRO A 197 -4.57 5.80 -0.55
CA PRO A 197 -5.41 4.62 -0.42
C PRO A 197 -5.11 3.67 -1.59
N PHE A 198 -5.00 2.37 -1.31
CA PHE A 198 -4.62 1.39 -2.31
C PHE A 198 -5.38 0.07 -2.18
N TRP A 199 -5.54 -0.60 -3.31
CA TRP A 199 -5.77 -2.04 -3.40
C TRP A 199 -4.43 -2.76 -3.45
N ALA A 200 -4.31 -3.89 -2.78
CA ALA A 200 -3.12 -4.72 -2.79
C ALA A 200 -3.45 -6.16 -3.14
N VAL A 201 -2.60 -6.76 -3.97
CA VAL A 201 -2.60 -8.19 -4.30
C VAL A 201 -1.22 -8.74 -4.05
N ARG A 202 -1.12 -10.06 -3.85
CA ARG A 202 0.17 -10.75 -3.80
C ARG A 202 0.91 -10.55 -5.12
N ALA A 203 2.22 -10.34 -5.04
CA ALA A 203 3.07 -10.17 -6.21
C ALA A 203 3.02 -11.38 -7.15
N LEU A 204 3.14 -11.13 -8.45
CA LEU A 204 3.17 -12.18 -9.46
C LEU A 204 4.36 -13.12 -9.22
N LYS A 205 4.13 -14.42 -9.38
CA LYS A 205 5.18 -15.43 -9.39
C LYS A 205 5.57 -15.75 -10.83
N VAL A 206 6.83 -15.51 -11.18
CA VAL A 206 7.42 -15.94 -12.46
C VAL A 206 8.45 -17.01 -12.13
N ASP A 207 8.31 -18.19 -12.75
CA ASP A 207 9.15 -19.37 -12.48
C ASP A 207 9.24 -19.75 -10.99
N GLY A 208 8.12 -19.59 -10.28
CA GLY A 208 8.02 -19.88 -8.84
C GLY A 208 8.63 -18.83 -7.92
N ARG A 209 9.15 -17.71 -8.45
CA ARG A 209 9.72 -16.60 -7.67
C ARG A 209 8.83 -15.36 -7.70
N GLU A 210 8.64 -14.72 -6.56
CA GLU A 210 7.88 -13.47 -6.47
C GLU A 210 8.65 -12.32 -7.11
N VAL A 211 8.03 -11.68 -8.10
CA VAL A 211 8.53 -10.49 -8.79
C VAL A 211 8.22 -9.26 -7.94
N GLY A 212 9.20 -8.43 -7.64
CA GLY A 212 8.99 -7.20 -6.87
C GLY A 212 10.20 -6.84 -6.03
N ILE A 213 10.03 -5.88 -5.13
CA ILE A 213 11.12 -5.39 -4.27
C ILE A 213 11.43 -6.37 -3.15
N ASP A 214 12.69 -6.39 -2.71
CA ASP A 214 13.11 -7.12 -1.51
C ASP A 214 13.10 -6.19 -0.30
N VAL A 215 13.04 -6.78 0.91
CA VAL A 215 13.03 -6.01 2.16
C VAL A 215 14.40 -5.37 2.46
N VAL A 216 15.48 -5.91 1.90
CA VAL A 216 16.88 -5.46 2.09
C VAL A 216 17.32 -4.55 0.95
#